data_AF-A0A7S3MMJ3-F1
#
_entry.id   AF-A0A7S3MMJ3-F1
#
_cell.length_a   1.000
_cell.length_b   1.000
_cell.length_c   1.000
_cell.angle_alpha   90.00
_cell.angle_beta   90.00
_cell.angle_gamma   90.00
#
_symmetry.space_group_name_H-M   'P 1'
#
loop_
_entity.id
_entity.type
_entity.pdbx_description
1 polymer ?
#
loop_
_entity_poly.entity_id
_entity_poly.type
_entity_poly.pdbx_seq_one_letter_code
_entity_poly.pdbx_strand_id
1 'polypeptide(L)'
;MFEWLDYKGLGRINTLELFAVILVSIEGHIETIVQNIMLFFGFQSMQEFYRDELHFFFDCLFRGLCNLVITEGSRMPEHRGKYVSHCEIVKLVKKVFGDKTESYERSQFFVHYIDNKAVKETFQHFSTKFWADLKFAKTRNFDRLQYRIVLRQLFLKMKNEAIAIGEKRANERAEGKEVGPIMEESRKIAEILAAPSQQ
;
A
#
# COMPACT_ATOMS: atom_id res chain seq x y z
N MET A 1 8.05 -0.43 0.11
CA MET A 1 7.00 -1.13 0.89
C MET A 1 7.54 -1.57 2.23
N PHE A 2 8.61 -2.38 2.27
CA PHE A 2 9.29 -2.73 3.52
C PHE A 2 9.76 -1.49 4.31
N GLU A 3 10.43 -0.55 3.62
CA GLU A 3 10.86 0.73 4.18
C GLU A 3 9.73 1.62 4.72
N TRP A 4 8.46 1.35 4.43
CA TRP A 4 7.33 2.13 4.97
C TRP A 4 6.88 1.56 6.31
N LEU A 5 6.81 0.24 6.36
CA LEU A 5 6.41 -0.55 7.53
C LEU A 5 7.49 -0.58 8.61
N ASP A 6 8.77 -0.46 8.24
CA ASP A 6 9.89 -0.33 9.19
C ASP A 6 10.21 1.15 9.49
N TYR A 7 9.32 1.86 10.16
CA TYR A 7 9.53 3.29 10.51
C TYR A 7 10.57 3.53 11.59
N LYS A 8 10.92 2.50 12.35
CA LYS A 8 11.97 2.58 13.35
C LYS A 8 13.34 2.22 12.80
N GLY A 9 13.44 1.80 11.52
CA GLY A 9 14.70 1.38 10.91
C GLY A 9 15.32 0.17 11.61
N LEU A 10 14.49 -0.71 12.17
CA LEU A 10 14.91 -1.89 12.93
C LEU A 10 15.13 -3.13 12.05
N GLY A 11 14.91 -3.01 10.73
CA GLY A 11 14.94 -4.14 9.80
C GLY A 11 13.81 -5.13 10.03
N ARG A 12 12.70 -4.72 10.67
CA ARG A 12 11.57 -5.59 10.98
C ARG A 12 10.23 -4.87 10.88
N ILE A 13 9.20 -5.62 10.47
CA ILE A 13 7.82 -5.15 10.40
C ILE A 13 7.07 -5.78 11.57
N ASN A 14 6.27 -4.98 12.29
CA ASN A 14 5.34 -5.54 13.27
C ASN A 14 4.17 -6.18 12.52
N THR A 15 4.19 -7.52 12.42
CA THR A 15 3.22 -8.27 11.62
C THR A 15 1.79 -8.10 12.15
N LEU A 16 1.60 -7.93 13.46
CA LEU A 16 0.28 -7.74 14.07
C LEU A 16 -0.34 -6.38 13.67
N GLU A 17 0.46 -5.33 13.60
CA GLU A 17 0.00 -4.01 13.11
C GLU A 17 -0.46 -4.10 11.65
N LEU A 18 0.26 -4.85 10.81
CA LEU A 18 -0.11 -5.09 9.42
C LEU A 18 -1.38 -5.94 9.30
N PHE A 19 -1.47 -7.05 10.05
CA PHE A 19 -2.64 -7.92 10.04
C PHE A 19 -3.89 -7.21 10.55
N ALA A 20 -3.78 -6.35 11.57
CA ALA A 20 -4.90 -5.55 12.05
C ALA A 20 -5.57 -4.77 10.92
N VAL A 21 -4.76 -4.06 10.12
CA VAL A 21 -5.25 -3.24 9.00
C VAL A 21 -5.81 -4.13 7.88
N ILE A 22 -5.15 -5.24 7.56
CA ILE A 22 -5.63 -6.17 6.53
C ILE A 22 -7.00 -6.73 6.93
N LEU A 23 -7.15 -7.23 8.15
CA LEU A 23 -8.37 -7.89 8.63
C LEU A 23 -9.59 -6.98 8.57
N VAL A 24 -9.43 -5.70 8.94
CA VAL A 24 -10.53 -4.72 8.90
C VAL A 24 -10.84 -4.21 7.49
N SER A 25 -9.92 -4.47 6.55
CA SER A 25 -10.04 -4.06 5.15
C SER A 25 -10.52 -5.19 4.24
N ILE A 26 -10.73 -6.40 4.76
CA ILE A 26 -11.32 -7.50 3.99
C ILE A 26 -12.83 -7.28 3.91
N GLU A 27 -13.40 -7.35 2.71
CA GLU A 27 -14.84 -7.45 2.52
C GLU A 27 -15.33 -8.82 2.99
N GLY A 28 -16.35 -8.85 3.85
CA GLY A 28 -16.92 -10.10 4.34
C GLY A 28 -17.91 -9.90 5.48
N HIS A 29 -18.46 -11.01 5.97
CA HIS A 29 -19.31 -11.01 7.15
C HIS A 29 -18.50 -10.61 8.39
N ILE A 30 -19.03 -9.65 9.16
CA ILE A 30 -18.36 -9.11 10.36
C ILE A 30 -18.02 -10.21 11.35
N GLU A 31 -18.85 -11.25 11.46
CA GLU A 31 -18.59 -12.40 12.33
C GLU A 31 -17.31 -13.15 11.96
N THR A 32 -17.09 -13.38 10.66
CA THR A 32 -15.88 -14.01 10.14
C THR A 32 -14.66 -13.12 10.36
N ILE A 33 -14.79 -11.80 10.16
CA ILE A 33 -13.72 -10.84 10.41
C ILE A 33 -13.32 -10.86 11.89
N VAL A 34 -14.30 -10.81 12.79
CA VAL A 34 -14.10 -10.84 14.24
C VAL A 34 -13.48 -12.18 14.68
N GLN A 35 -13.95 -13.31 14.16
CA GLN A 35 -13.34 -14.61 14.43
C GLN A 35 -11.88 -14.69 13.95
N ASN A 36 -11.58 -14.12 12.78
CA ASN A 36 -10.21 -14.04 12.28
C ASN A 36 -9.34 -13.14 13.16
N ILE A 37 -9.87 -12.01 13.67
CA ILE A 37 -9.16 -11.16 14.63
C ILE A 37 -8.76 -11.97 15.86
N MET A 38 -9.69 -12.71 16.48
CA MET A 38 -9.39 -13.55 17.64
C MET A 38 -8.29 -14.56 17.34
N LEU A 39 -8.37 -15.23 16.18
CA LEU A 39 -7.41 -16.23 15.77
C LEU A 39 -6.01 -15.66 15.56
N PHE A 40 -5.89 -14.57 14.80
CA PHE A 40 -4.59 -13.96 14.46
C PHE A 40 -3.93 -13.27 15.65
N PHE A 41 -4.72 -12.73 16.57
CA PHE A 41 -4.21 -12.08 17.78
C PHE A 41 -4.04 -13.04 18.96
N GLY A 42 -4.41 -14.32 18.79
CA GLY A 42 -4.21 -15.36 19.79
C GLY A 42 -5.01 -15.11 21.07
N PHE A 43 -6.27 -14.69 20.92
CA PHE A 43 -7.16 -14.47 22.07
C PHE A 43 -7.32 -15.76 22.88
N GLN A 44 -7.41 -15.64 24.19
CA GLN A 44 -7.40 -16.75 25.14
C GLN A 44 -8.58 -17.71 24.91
N SER A 45 -9.74 -17.15 24.53
CA SER A 45 -10.96 -17.91 24.25
C SER A 45 -11.49 -17.50 22.89
N MET A 46 -11.96 -18.48 22.09
CA MET A 46 -12.68 -18.18 20.84
C MET A 46 -14.18 -17.92 21.08
N GLN A 47 -14.65 -18.07 22.31
CA GLN A 47 -16.05 -17.87 22.71
C GLN A 47 -16.26 -16.63 23.56
N GLU A 48 -15.20 -16.05 24.10
CA GLU A 48 -15.26 -14.85 24.95
C GLU A 48 -14.29 -13.80 24.42
N PHE A 49 -14.70 -12.55 24.50
CA PHE A 49 -13.89 -11.38 24.21
C PHE A 49 -13.51 -10.70 25.51
N TYR A 50 -12.21 -10.61 25.80
CA TYR A 50 -11.74 -9.85 26.94
C TYR A 50 -11.42 -8.40 26.53
N ARG A 51 -11.59 -7.51 27.50
CA ARG A 51 -11.45 -6.07 27.35
C ARG A 51 -10.03 -5.66 26.92
N ASP A 52 -9.03 -6.27 27.53
CA ASP A 52 -7.61 -6.05 27.26
C ASP A 52 -7.18 -6.56 25.88
N GLU A 53 -7.75 -7.69 25.44
CA GLU A 53 -7.56 -8.21 24.09
C GLU A 53 -8.09 -7.26 23.02
N LEU A 54 -9.31 -6.72 23.21
CA LEU A 54 -9.86 -5.70 22.30
C LEU A 54 -9.01 -4.41 22.33
N HIS A 55 -8.56 -4.00 23.51
CA HIS A 55 -7.66 -2.87 23.66
C HIS A 55 -6.36 -3.07 22.85
N PHE A 56 -5.74 -4.24 23.00
CA PHE A 56 -4.52 -4.61 22.27
C PHE A 56 -4.74 -4.61 20.76
N PHE A 57 -5.86 -5.18 20.30
CA PHE A 57 -6.24 -5.15 18.89
C PHE A 57 -6.37 -3.71 18.36
N PHE A 58 -7.05 -2.81 19.08
CA PHE A 58 -7.16 -1.41 18.65
C PHE A 58 -5.82 -0.68 18.63
N ASP A 59 -4.94 -0.91 19.60
CA ASP A 59 -3.58 -0.35 19.59
C ASP A 59 -2.80 -0.79 18.34
N CYS A 60 -2.85 -2.09 18.00
CA CYS A 60 -2.25 -2.60 16.76
C CYS A 60 -2.88 -2.00 15.50
N LEU A 61 -4.21 -1.89 15.46
CA LEU A 61 -4.94 -1.33 14.32
C LEU A 61 -4.53 0.12 14.06
N PHE A 62 -4.56 0.98 15.09
CA PHE A 62 -4.24 2.39 14.94
C PHE A 62 -2.78 2.61 14.55
N ARG A 63 -1.84 1.83 15.11
CA ARG A 63 -0.43 1.85 14.70
C ARG A 63 -0.26 1.47 13.25
N GLY A 64 -0.92 0.39 12.82
CA GLY A 64 -0.90 -0.05 11.44
C GLY A 64 -1.44 1.03 10.49
N LEU A 65 -2.56 1.66 10.84
CA LEU A 65 -3.16 2.74 10.05
C LEU A 65 -2.22 3.95 9.92
N CYS A 66 -1.64 4.42 11.03
CA CYS A 66 -0.70 5.55 11.01
C CYS A 66 0.55 5.27 10.16
N ASN A 67 0.95 4.00 10.03
CA ASN A 67 2.08 3.58 9.22
C ASN A 67 1.75 3.29 7.75
N LEU A 68 0.46 3.20 7.38
CA LEU A 68 0.03 2.75 6.05
C LEU A 68 -0.78 3.80 5.28
N VAL A 69 -1.50 4.70 5.95
CA VAL A 69 -2.37 5.69 5.30
C VAL A 69 -1.53 6.76 4.62
N ILE A 70 -1.59 6.81 3.28
CA ILE A 70 -0.94 7.82 2.45
C ILE A 70 -2.01 8.79 1.98
N THR A 71 -1.93 10.04 2.41
CA THR A 71 -2.85 11.10 2.01
C THR A 71 -2.65 11.50 0.55
N GLU A 72 -3.71 12.02 -0.09
CA GLU A 72 -3.64 12.52 -1.46
C GLU A 72 -2.53 13.58 -1.61
N GLY A 73 -1.74 13.46 -2.68
CA GLY A 73 -0.57 14.31 -2.90
C GLY A 73 0.71 13.89 -2.14
N SER A 74 0.60 12.99 -1.15
CA SER A 74 1.75 12.52 -0.37
C SER A 74 2.43 11.30 -0.99
N ARG A 75 3.76 11.23 -0.88
CA ARG A 75 4.56 10.05 -1.27
C ARG A 75 4.73 9.03 -0.14
N MET A 76 4.52 9.46 1.10
CA MET A 76 4.72 8.71 2.35
C MET A 76 3.57 8.98 3.32
N PRO A 77 3.31 8.09 4.29
CA PRO A 77 2.32 8.34 5.35
C PRO A 77 2.67 9.60 6.16
N GLU A 78 1.72 10.51 6.28
CA GLU A 78 1.90 11.82 6.94
C GLU A 78 2.01 11.71 8.47
N HIS A 79 1.51 10.60 9.03
CA HIS A 79 1.45 10.36 10.46
C HIS A 79 2.27 9.13 10.86
N ARG A 80 3.29 8.81 10.07
CA ARG A 80 4.18 7.69 10.31
C ARG A 80 4.78 7.76 11.71
N GLY A 81 4.70 6.66 12.46
CA GLY A 81 5.20 6.60 13.83
C GLY A 81 4.43 7.44 14.85
N LYS A 82 3.30 8.06 14.49
CA LYS A 82 2.35 8.62 15.46
C LYS A 82 1.49 7.50 16.05
N TYR A 83 1.01 7.74 17.27
CA TYR A 83 0.18 6.79 18.01
C TYR A 83 -1.07 7.49 18.50
N VAL A 84 -2.19 6.76 18.47
CA VAL A 84 -3.36 7.15 19.25
C VAL A 84 -3.01 6.98 20.72
N SER A 85 -3.36 7.97 21.55
CA SER A 85 -3.01 7.89 22.97
C SER A 85 -3.74 6.72 23.63
N HIS A 86 -3.07 6.07 24.59
CA HIS A 86 -3.65 4.98 25.36
C HIS A 86 -5.00 5.37 25.98
N CYS A 87 -5.13 6.60 26.47
CA CYS A 87 -6.37 7.11 27.05
C CYS A 87 -7.54 7.11 26.04
N GLU A 88 -7.30 7.46 24.78
CA GLU A 88 -8.34 7.44 23.74
C GLU A 88 -8.76 6.01 23.38
N ILE A 89 -7.81 5.06 23.34
CA ILE A 89 -8.13 3.65 23.11
C ILE A 89 -8.96 3.10 24.28
N VAL A 90 -8.58 3.41 25.53
CA VAL A 90 -9.35 3.03 26.72
C VAL A 90 -10.77 3.60 26.67
N LYS A 91 -10.95 4.86 26.26
CA LYS A 91 -12.29 5.46 26.06
C LYS A 91 -13.10 4.69 25.02
N LEU A 92 -12.49 4.29 23.90
CA LEU A 92 -13.16 3.51 22.87
C LEU A 92 -13.58 2.12 23.38
N VAL A 93 -12.68 1.40 24.06
CA VAL A 93 -12.97 0.09 24.65
C VAL A 93 -14.06 0.18 25.71
N LYS A 94 -14.03 1.24 26.55
CA LYS A 94 -15.10 1.53 27.53
C LYS A 94 -16.47 1.75 26.88
N LYS A 95 -16.53 2.25 25.65
CA LYS A 95 -17.82 2.36 24.94
C LYS A 95 -18.38 0.99 24.54
N VAL A 96 -17.54 -0.02 24.37
CA VAL A 96 -17.97 -1.39 24.03
C VAL A 96 -18.33 -2.17 25.30
N PHE A 97 -17.44 -2.20 26.30
CA PHE A 97 -17.59 -3.00 27.52
C PHE A 97 -18.33 -2.29 28.66
N GLY A 98 -18.36 -0.96 28.69
CA GLY A 98 -18.72 -0.21 29.89
C GLY A 98 -17.59 -0.19 30.92
N ASP A 99 -17.86 0.34 32.11
CA ASP A 99 -16.82 0.54 33.13
C ASP A 99 -16.46 -0.73 33.92
N LYS A 100 -17.41 -1.64 34.12
CA LYS A 100 -17.28 -2.80 35.04
C LYS A 100 -17.23 -4.16 34.34
N THR A 101 -17.40 -4.20 33.02
CA THR A 101 -17.40 -5.46 32.27
C THR A 101 -15.99 -5.75 31.78
N GLU A 102 -15.48 -6.92 32.14
CA GLU A 102 -14.14 -7.36 31.71
C GLU A 102 -14.19 -8.31 30.51
N SER A 103 -15.30 -9.02 30.31
CA SER A 103 -15.48 -9.90 29.17
C SER A 103 -16.93 -9.96 28.68
N TYR A 104 -17.11 -10.31 27.41
CA TYR A 104 -18.40 -10.68 26.84
C TYR A 104 -18.30 -12.04 26.19
N GLU A 105 -19.37 -12.83 26.26
CA GLU A 105 -19.53 -13.94 25.33
C GLU A 105 -19.62 -13.39 23.89
N ARG A 106 -19.10 -14.13 22.91
CA ARG A 106 -19.02 -13.70 21.51
C ARG A 106 -20.39 -13.26 20.97
N SER A 107 -21.46 -13.97 21.32
CA SER A 107 -22.84 -13.64 20.94
C SER A 107 -23.26 -12.25 21.47
N GLN A 108 -22.94 -11.94 22.72
CA GLN A 108 -23.21 -10.65 23.37
C GLN A 108 -22.31 -9.54 22.82
N PHE A 109 -21.04 -9.87 22.55
CA PHE A 109 -20.07 -8.94 21.99
C PHE A 109 -20.58 -8.37 20.67
N PHE A 110 -21.12 -9.20 19.77
CA PHE A 110 -21.65 -8.70 18.49
C PHE A 110 -22.77 -7.69 18.67
N VAL A 111 -23.70 -7.92 19.59
CA VAL A 111 -24.77 -6.96 19.90
C VAL A 111 -24.17 -5.63 20.35
N HIS A 112 -23.28 -5.66 21.34
CA HIS A 112 -22.67 -4.44 21.87
C HIS A 112 -21.71 -3.75 20.89
N TYR A 113 -21.01 -4.50 20.05
CA TYR A 113 -19.99 -3.99 19.13
C TYR A 113 -20.60 -3.45 17.84
N ILE A 114 -21.56 -4.16 17.23
CA ILE A 114 -22.23 -3.76 15.98
C ILE A 114 -23.17 -2.58 16.24
N ASP A 115 -23.88 -2.58 17.36
CA ASP A 115 -24.84 -1.51 17.69
C ASP A 115 -24.15 -0.27 18.25
N ASN A 116 -22.85 -0.36 18.60
CA ASN A 116 -22.10 0.80 19.02
C ASN A 116 -21.85 1.75 17.84
N LYS A 117 -22.65 2.81 17.78
CA LYS A 117 -22.57 3.85 16.76
C LYS A 117 -21.15 4.41 16.58
N ALA A 118 -20.41 4.65 17.67
CA ALA A 118 -19.08 5.23 17.58
C ALA A 118 -18.06 4.26 16.95
N VAL A 119 -18.14 2.98 17.31
CA VAL A 119 -17.32 1.92 16.70
C VAL A 119 -17.68 1.80 15.21
N LYS A 120 -18.97 1.70 14.89
CA LYS A 120 -19.45 1.60 13.52
C LYS A 120 -19.02 2.78 12.66
N GLU A 121 -19.20 4.02 13.14
CA GLU A 121 -18.76 5.24 12.44
C GLU A 121 -17.24 5.25 12.24
N THR A 122 -16.48 4.83 13.25
CA THR A 122 -15.01 4.75 13.19
C THR A 122 -14.57 3.74 12.13
N PHE A 123 -15.10 2.52 12.15
CA PHE A 123 -14.80 1.48 11.16
C PHE A 123 -15.31 1.84 9.77
N GLN A 124 -16.48 2.45 9.65
CA GLN A 124 -17.03 2.87 8.36
C GLN A 124 -16.21 4.02 7.77
N HIS A 125 -15.77 4.97 8.59
CA HIS A 125 -14.86 6.03 8.17
C HIS A 125 -13.52 5.45 7.72
N PHE A 126 -12.94 4.54 8.50
CA PHE A 126 -11.70 3.87 8.11
C PHE A 126 -11.85 3.05 6.85
N SER A 127 -12.87 2.21 6.76
CA SER A 127 -13.14 1.41 5.58
C SER A 127 -13.28 2.29 4.35
N THR A 128 -14.11 3.34 4.41
CA THR A 128 -14.36 4.21 3.25
C THR A 128 -13.10 4.97 2.82
N LYS A 129 -12.35 5.54 3.77
CA LYS A 129 -11.13 6.28 3.48
C LYS A 129 -10.00 5.36 3.01
N PHE A 130 -9.81 4.23 3.68
CA PHE A 130 -8.83 3.22 3.32
C PHE A 130 -9.12 2.62 1.95
N TRP A 131 -10.39 2.33 1.62
CA TRP A 131 -10.77 1.85 0.29
C TRP A 131 -10.53 2.90 -0.80
N ALA A 132 -10.79 4.17 -0.52
CA ALA A 132 -10.48 5.25 -1.45
C ALA A 132 -8.96 5.32 -1.71
N ASP A 133 -8.14 5.30 -0.65
CA ASP A 133 -6.68 5.35 -0.76
C ASP A 133 -6.12 4.09 -1.43
N LEU A 134 -6.67 2.91 -1.12
CA LEU A 134 -6.30 1.64 -1.73
C LEU A 134 -6.64 1.61 -3.22
N LYS A 135 -7.83 2.10 -3.60
CA LYS A 135 -8.26 2.21 -4.99
C LYS A 135 -7.35 3.16 -5.76
N PHE A 136 -7.04 4.32 -5.18
CA PHE A 136 -6.09 5.27 -5.75
C PHE A 136 -4.69 4.64 -5.94
N ALA A 137 -4.18 3.95 -4.92
CA ALA A 137 -2.89 3.26 -5.00
C ALA A 137 -2.88 2.13 -6.04
N LYS A 138 -3.96 1.35 -6.15
CA LYS A 138 -4.14 0.33 -7.19
C LYS A 138 -4.11 0.95 -8.59
N THR A 139 -4.89 2.01 -8.83
CA THR A 139 -4.90 2.73 -10.10
C THR A 139 -3.50 3.24 -10.45
N ARG A 140 -2.82 3.92 -9.52
CA ARG A 140 -1.46 4.42 -9.74
C ARG A 140 -0.46 3.31 -10.08
N ASN A 141 -0.57 2.15 -9.43
CA ASN A 141 0.31 1.00 -9.71
C ASN A 141 -0.02 0.37 -11.07
N PHE A 142 -1.30 0.29 -11.43
CA PHE A 142 -1.74 -0.18 -12.73
C PHE A 142 -1.25 0.75 -13.86
N ASP A 143 -1.39 2.07 -13.69
CA ASP A 143 -0.87 3.05 -14.64
C ASP A 143 0.63 2.90 -14.82
N ARG A 144 1.39 2.77 -13.71
CA ARG A 144 2.84 2.52 -13.77
C ARG A 144 3.19 1.23 -14.51
N LEU A 145 2.39 0.18 -14.35
CA LEU A 145 2.57 -1.07 -15.08
C LEU A 145 2.34 -0.85 -16.58
N GLN A 146 1.25 -0.16 -16.96
CA GLN A 146 0.96 0.16 -18.35
C GLN A 146 2.05 1.03 -18.98
N TYR A 147 2.51 2.09 -18.29
CA TYR A 147 3.64 2.90 -18.74
C TYR A 147 4.89 2.06 -18.99
N ARG A 148 5.21 1.10 -18.11
CA ARG A 148 6.35 0.19 -18.31
C ARG A 148 6.17 -0.71 -19.54
N ILE A 149 4.96 -1.19 -19.80
CA ILE A 149 4.66 -2.00 -20.99
C ILE A 149 4.85 -1.17 -22.26
N VAL A 150 4.28 0.04 -22.31
CA VAL A 150 4.42 0.95 -23.45
C VAL A 150 5.88 1.32 -23.69
N LEU A 151 6.63 1.67 -22.64
CA LEU A 151 8.07 1.95 -22.75
C LEU A 151 8.85 0.74 -23.28
N ARG A 152 8.56 -0.47 -22.79
CA ARG A 152 9.20 -1.70 -23.32
C ARG A 152 8.90 -1.91 -24.79
N GLN A 153 7.65 -1.69 -25.23
CA GLN A 153 7.27 -1.79 -26.64
C GLN A 153 8.00 -0.75 -27.50
N LEU A 154 8.11 0.49 -27.04
CA LEU A 154 8.89 1.55 -27.69
C LEU A 154 10.36 1.17 -27.83
N PHE A 155 11.00 0.71 -26.76
CA PHE A 155 12.39 0.25 -26.81
C PHE A 155 12.57 -0.93 -27.76
N LEU A 156 11.63 -1.88 -27.78
CA LEU A 156 11.68 -3.00 -28.70
C LEU A 156 11.57 -2.54 -30.16
N LYS A 157 10.65 -1.59 -30.44
CA LYS A 157 10.47 -1.01 -31.76
C LYS A 157 11.72 -0.27 -32.23
N MET A 158 12.28 0.59 -31.37
CA MET A 158 13.54 1.29 -31.66
C MET A 158 14.70 0.33 -31.92
N LYS A 159 14.81 -0.74 -31.12
CA LYS A 159 15.83 -1.78 -31.32
C LYS A 159 15.66 -2.46 -32.67
N ASN A 160 14.44 -2.85 -33.03
CA ASN A 160 14.16 -3.52 -34.29
C ASN A 160 14.40 -2.61 -35.50
N GLU A 161 14.04 -1.33 -35.41
CA GLU A 161 14.35 -0.32 -36.44
C GLU A 161 15.86 -0.14 -36.60
N ALA A 162 16.61 -0.06 -35.49
CA ALA A 162 18.06 0.04 -35.53
C ALA A 162 18.72 -1.19 -36.18
N ILE A 163 18.22 -2.41 -35.88
CA ILE A 163 18.67 -3.65 -36.52
C ILE A 163 18.36 -3.63 -38.02
N ALA A 164 17.13 -3.30 -38.41
CA ALA A 164 16.72 -3.25 -39.82
C ALA A 164 17.54 -2.22 -40.63
N ILE A 165 17.83 -1.06 -40.04
CA ILE A 165 18.73 -0.05 -40.62
C ILE A 165 20.15 -0.63 -40.77
N GLY A 166 20.65 -1.35 -39.77
CA GLY A 166 21.95 -2.01 -39.81
C GLY A 166 22.06 -3.05 -40.92
N GLU A 167 21.05 -3.92 -41.06
CA GLU A 167 20.96 -4.96 -42.10
C GLU A 167 20.87 -4.34 -43.50
N LYS A 168 20.00 -3.34 -43.68
CA LYS A 168 19.86 -2.62 -44.96
C LYS A 168 21.21 -2.06 -45.42
N ARG A 169 21.97 -1.44 -44.51
CA ARG A 169 23.29 -0.89 -44.84
C ARG A 169 24.34 -1.95 -45.11
N ALA A 170 24.32 -3.07 -44.38
CA ALA A 170 25.21 -4.18 -44.65
C ALA A 170 25.00 -4.70 -46.08
N ASN A 171 23.75 -4.81 -46.52
CA ASN A 171 23.38 -5.20 -47.88
C ASN A 171 23.81 -4.13 -48.92
N GLU A 172 23.56 -2.84 -48.67
CA GLU A 172 24.00 -1.75 -49.56
C GLU A 172 25.52 -1.71 -49.76
N ARG A 173 26.29 -2.00 -48.70
CA ARG A 173 27.77 -2.13 -48.79
C ARG A 173 28.18 -3.36 -49.60
N ALA A 174 27.52 -4.50 -49.40
CA ALA A 174 27.80 -5.72 -50.16
C ALA A 174 27.52 -5.53 -51.67
N GLU A 175 26.54 -4.69 -52.02
CA GLU A 175 26.19 -4.31 -53.40
C GLU A 175 27.09 -3.20 -53.98
N GLY A 176 28.05 -2.66 -53.23
CA GLY A 176 28.97 -1.62 -53.69
C GLY A 176 28.37 -0.22 -53.84
N LYS A 177 27.21 0.06 -53.21
CA LYS A 177 26.59 1.39 -53.19
C LYS A 177 27.27 2.27 -52.14
N GLU A 178 27.52 3.55 -52.46
CA GLU A 178 28.02 4.54 -51.49
C GLU A 178 27.03 4.70 -50.33
N VAL A 179 27.47 4.38 -49.11
CA VAL A 179 26.70 4.63 -47.89
C VAL A 179 26.96 6.07 -47.45
N GLY A 180 25.98 6.95 -47.63
CA GLY A 180 26.09 8.36 -47.24
C GLY A 180 26.45 8.58 -45.76
N PRO A 181 27.16 9.67 -45.42
CA PRO A 181 27.79 9.84 -44.11
C PRO A 181 26.78 10.20 -43.01
N ILE A 182 26.64 9.31 -42.04
CA ILE A 182 25.90 9.54 -40.78
C ILE A 182 26.80 10.10 -39.68
N MET A 183 28.11 10.17 -39.94
CA MET A 183 29.04 10.76 -38.98
C MET A 183 28.70 12.23 -38.67
N GLU A 184 28.02 12.96 -39.56
CA GLU A 184 27.61 14.35 -39.29
C GLU A 184 26.39 14.42 -38.35
N GLU A 185 25.34 13.62 -38.60
CA GLU A 185 24.10 13.66 -37.81
C GLU A 185 24.23 12.95 -36.45
N SER A 186 24.94 11.82 -36.40
CA SER A 186 25.19 11.13 -35.12
C SER A 186 26.13 11.91 -34.21
N ARG A 187 27.06 12.70 -34.79
CA ARG A 187 27.91 13.62 -34.04
C ARG A 187 27.13 14.83 -33.52
N LYS A 188 26.23 15.40 -34.32
CA LYS A 188 25.32 16.47 -33.86
C LYS A 188 24.40 16.01 -32.73
N ILE A 189 23.84 14.80 -32.80
CA ILE A 189 23.00 14.25 -31.73
C ILE A 189 23.82 13.97 -30.46
N ALA A 190 25.05 13.45 -30.59
CA ALA A 190 25.95 13.25 -29.45
C ALA A 190 26.39 14.58 -28.80
N GLU A 191 26.61 15.63 -29.59
CA GLU A 191 26.93 16.98 -29.08
C GLU A 191 25.74 17.62 -28.35
N ILE A 192 24.51 17.43 -28.83
CA ILE A 192 23.29 17.89 -28.16
C ILE A 192 23.05 17.15 -26.83
N LEU A 193 23.35 15.85 -26.77
CA LEU A 193 23.18 15.04 -25.56
C LEU A 193 24.32 15.21 -24.54
N ALA A 194 25.49 15.68 -24.98
CA ALA A 194 26.66 15.95 -24.12
C ALA A 194 26.72 17.41 -23.62
N ALA A 195 25.88 18.31 -24.14
CA ALA A 195 25.79 19.67 -23.66
C ALA A 195 25.29 19.69 -22.20
N PRO A 196 26.02 20.30 -21.25
CA PRO A 196 25.53 20.42 -19.89
C PRO A 196 24.25 21.25 -19.90
N SER A 197 23.18 20.66 -19.36
CA SER A 197 21.91 21.34 -19.12
C SER A 197 22.15 22.61 -18.31
N GLN A 198 22.17 23.77 -18.98
CA GLN A 198 22.23 25.05 -18.31
C GLN A 198 20.92 25.21 -17.54
N GLN A 199 21.08 25.40 -16.23
CA GLN A 199 20.02 25.69 -15.26
C GLN A 199 19.32 27.00 -15.56
#